data_AF-A0A956ZVB3-F1
#
_entry.id   AF-A0A956ZVB3-F1
#
_cell.length_a   1.000
_cell.length_b   1.000
_cell.length_c   1.000
_cell.angle_alpha   90.00
_cell.angle_beta   90.00
_cell.angle_gamma   90.00
#
_symmetry.space_group_name_H-M   'P 1'
#
loop_
_entity.id
_entity.type
_entity.pdbx_description
1 polymer ?
#
loop_
_entity_poly.entity_id
_entity_poly.type
_entity_poly.pdbx_seq_one_letter_code
_entity_poly.pdbx_strand_id
1 'polypeptide(L)'
;MPYSGSHYSQVFLAHRKALETLLDKLPDDQGEFSSWDGAMSFKTMTDHLTGASLRFAGIASGKATEAFEPSQNFAEAKARLKASTETVVSSLSAMTDEQLSSMVEALGTQMPAFTLVDLLREHEIHHKGQLWMMARMIGIEPGRFIFRG
;
A
#
# COMPACT_ATOMS: atom_id res chain seq x y z
N MET A 1 -1.30 -19.71 -13.77
CA MET A 1 -1.07 -18.56 -12.87
C MET A 1 0.30 -17.96 -13.12
N PRO A 2 0.44 -16.62 -13.27
CA PRO A 2 1.76 -15.99 -13.45
C PRO A 2 2.66 -16.13 -12.20
N TYR A 3 2.08 -16.02 -11.00
CA TYR A 3 2.79 -16.11 -9.72
C TYR A 3 1.89 -16.72 -8.64
N SER A 4 2.50 -17.29 -7.59
CA SER A 4 1.79 -17.80 -6.42
C SER A 4 1.44 -16.67 -5.44
N GLY A 5 0.50 -16.92 -4.51
CA GLY A 5 0.16 -15.97 -3.45
C GLY A 5 1.36 -15.54 -2.60
N SER A 6 2.26 -16.49 -2.29
CA SER A 6 3.51 -16.21 -1.56
C SER A 6 4.46 -15.30 -2.35
N HIS A 7 4.54 -15.46 -3.68
CA HIS A 7 5.34 -14.54 -4.50
C HIS A 7 4.75 -13.12 -4.48
N TYR A 8 3.43 -12.98 -4.65
CA TYR A 8 2.76 -11.68 -4.57
C TYR A 8 2.97 -11.00 -3.21
N SER A 9 2.84 -11.76 -2.11
CA SER A 9 3.03 -11.22 -0.76
C SER A 9 4.46 -10.73 -0.53
N GLN A 10 5.47 -11.47 -1.01
CA GLN A 10 6.88 -11.09 -0.91
C GLN A 10 7.20 -9.82 -1.71
N VAL A 11 6.70 -9.72 -2.94
CA VAL A 11 6.92 -8.53 -3.79
C VAL A 11 6.25 -7.30 -3.21
N PHE A 12 5.01 -7.43 -2.71
CA PHE A 12 4.34 -6.35 -2.00
C PHE A 12 5.14 -5.92 -0.76
N LEU A 13 5.55 -6.88 0.08
CA LEU A 13 6.29 -6.61 1.30
C LEU A 13 7.63 -5.91 1.03
N ALA A 14 8.31 -6.25 -0.06
CA ALA A 14 9.55 -5.60 -0.48
C ALA A 14 9.39 -4.09 -0.75
N HIS A 15 8.24 -3.69 -1.32
CA HIS A 15 7.90 -2.29 -1.54
C HIS A 15 7.36 -1.62 -0.28
N ARG A 16 6.53 -2.31 0.49
CA ARG A 16 5.96 -1.80 1.74
C ARG A 16 7.03 -1.52 2.80
N LYS A 17 8.03 -2.40 2.96
CA LYS A 17 9.17 -2.16 3.86
C LYS A 17 9.97 -0.93 3.47
N ALA A 18 10.16 -0.70 2.17
CA ALA A 18 10.81 0.52 1.70
C ALA A 18 9.99 1.73 2.14
N LEU A 19 8.68 1.74 1.89
CA LEU A 19 7.77 2.81 2.33
C LEU A 19 7.86 3.06 3.83
N GLU A 20 7.70 2.02 4.65
CA GLU A 20 7.79 2.13 6.11
C GLU A 20 9.13 2.74 6.55
N THR A 21 10.24 2.35 5.90
CA THR A 21 11.56 2.92 6.17
C THR A 21 11.66 4.40 5.82
N LEU A 22 11.01 4.85 4.73
CA LEU A 22 10.91 6.28 4.45
C LEU A 22 10.08 6.98 5.53
N LEU A 23 8.90 6.47 5.85
CA LEU A 23 7.98 7.10 6.80
C LEU A 23 8.59 7.24 8.19
N ASP A 24 9.44 6.29 8.61
CA ASP A 24 10.17 6.34 9.87
C ASP A 24 11.23 7.46 9.93
N LYS A 25 11.71 7.94 8.77
CA LYS A 25 12.61 9.10 8.69
C LYS A 25 11.88 10.44 8.67
N LEU A 26 10.58 10.44 8.36
CA LEU A 26 9.81 11.66 8.24
C LEU A 26 9.40 12.17 9.65
N PRO A 27 9.70 13.43 9.98
CA PRO A 27 9.24 14.04 11.23
C PRO A 27 7.72 14.08 11.31
N ASP A 28 7.16 13.91 12.51
CA ASP A 28 5.70 13.89 12.71
C ASP A 28 5.03 15.22 12.37
N ASP A 29 5.74 16.34 12.56
CA ASP A 29 5.26 17.70 12.25
C ASP A 29 5.14 17.97 10.74
N GLN A 30 5.71 17.13 9.90
CA GLN A 30 5.59 17.20 8.44
C GLN A 30 4.32 16.53 7.91
N GLY A 31 3.48 15.93 8.76
CA GLY A 31 2.29 15.18 8.33
C GLY A 31 1.39 15.89 7.34
N GLU A 32 1.23 17.21 7.48
CA GLU A 32 0.37 18.04 6.65
C GLU A 32 1.08 18.63 5.42
N PHE A 33 2.38 18.38 5.24
CA PHE A 33 3.10 18.82 4.05
C PHE A 33 2.51 18.19 2.79
N SER A 34 2.26 19.03 1.80
CA SER A 34 1.73 18.68 0.47
C SER A 34 2.62 19.34 -0.59
N SER A 35 2.87 18.66 -1.71
CA SER A 35 3.79 19.13 -2.75
C SER A 35 3.25 20.28 -3.61
N TRP A 36 1.93 20.45 -3.67
CA TRP A 36 1.25 21.61 -4.27
C TRP A 36 -0.15 21.77 -3.64
N ASP A 37 -0.81 22.89 -3.93
CA ASP A 37 -2.16 23.17 -3.42
C ASP A 37 -3.18 22.15 -3.97
N GLY A 38 -3.91 21.51 -3.08
CA GLY A 38 -4.84 20.42 -3.41
C GLY A 38 -4.21 19.03 -3.59
N ALA A 39 -2.90 18.87 -3.43
CA ALA A 39 -2.28 17.55 -3.34
C ALA A 39 -2.63 16.87 -2.00
N MET A 40 -2.56 15.54 -1.95
CA MET A 40 -2.61 14.84 -0.66
C MET A 40 -1.35 15.14 0.15
N SER A 41 -1.53 15.32 1.47
CA SER A 41 -0.43 15.45 2.40
C SER A 41 0.26 14.10 2.65
N PHE A 42 1.41 14.10 3.34
CA PHE A 42 2.06 12.86 3.78
C PHE A 42 1.10 11.96 4.57
N LYS A 43 0.34 12.54 5.51
CA LYS A 43 -0.65 11.83 6.32
C LYS A 43 -1.75 11.24 5.43
N THR A 44 -2.39 12.06 4.61
CA THR A 44 -3.49 11.63 3.74
C THR A 44 -3.05 10.56 2.74
N MET A 45 -1.85 10.68 2.16
CA MET A 45 -1.30 9.68 1.25
C MET A 45 -1.00 8.35 1.96
N THR A 46 -0.56 8.41 3.22
CA THR A 46 -0.28 7.21 4.03
C THR A 46 -1.57 6.47 4.38
N ASP A 47 -2.64 7.20 4.76
CA ASP A 47 -3.97 6.63 4.93
C ASP A 47 -4.51 6.06 3.62
N HIS A 48 -4.38 6.78 2.51
CA HIS A 48 -4.82 6.31 1.19
C HIS A 48 -4.19 4.98 0.80
N LEU A 49 -2.88 4.82 1.01
CA LEU A 49 -2.17 3.56 0.76
C LEU A 49 -2.65 2.42 1.69
N THR A 50 -2.91 2.72 2.96
CA THR A 50 -3.49 1.76 3.91
C THR A 50 -4.86 1.27 3.42
N GLY A 51 -5.76 2.20 3.09
CA GLY A 51 -7.12 1.88 2.65
C GLY A 51 -7.14 1.13 1.32
N ALA A 52 -6.36 1.58 0.34
CA ALA A 52 -6.29 0.92 -0.96
C ALA A 52 -5.75 -0.52 -0.86
N SER A 53 -4.68 -0.74 -0.08
CA SER A 53 -4.08 -2.07 0.06
C SER A 53 -5.00 -3.05 0.80
N LEU A 54 -5.66 -2.62 1.88
CA LEU A 54 -6.67 -3.43 2.56
C LEU A 54 -7.85 -3.74 1.63
N ARG A 55 -8.34 -2.75 0.89
CA ARG A 55 -9.48 -2.91 -0.01
C ARG A 55 -9.19 -3.90 -1.13
N PHE A 56 -8.09 -3.71 -1.85
CA PHE A 56 -7.74 -4.55 -2.98
C PHE A 56 -7.40 -5.99 -2.56
N ALA A 57 -6.68 -6.17 -1.44
CA ALA A 57 -6.40 -7.51 -0.91
C ALA A 57 -7.67 -8.20 -0.39
N GLY A 58 -8.59 -7.45 0.23
CA GLY A 58 -9.88 -7.97 0.69
C GLY A 58 -10.73 -8.47 -0.48
N ILE A 59 -10.94 -7.64 -1.51
CA ILE A 59 -11.68 -8.03 -2.71
C ILE A 59 -11.03 -9.25 -3.38
N ALA A 60 -9.71 -9.23 -3.59
CA ALA A 60 -9.00 -10.34 -4.24
C ALA A 60 -9.12 -11.65 -3.46
N SER A 61 -9.14 -11.61 -2.12
CA SER A 61 -9.27 -12.78 -1.26
C SER A 61 -10.70 -13.13 -0.86
N GLY A 62 -11.70 -12.39 -1.37
CA GLY A 62 -13.12 -12.57 -1.02
C GLY A 62 -13.45 -12.19 0.44
N LYS A 63 -12.60 -11.41 1.11
CA LYS A 63 -12.80 -10.94 2.48
C LYS A 63 -13.47 -9.56 2.48
N ALA A 64 -14.29 -9.30 3.51
CA ALA A 64 -14.85 -7.98 3.73
C ALA A 64 -13.77 -6.94 4.00
N THR A 65 -14.00 -5.71 3.53
CA THR A 65 -13.12 -4.56 3.73
C THR A 65 -13.86 -3.53 4.55
N GLU A 66 -13.33 -3.16 5.71
CA GLU A 66 -13.91 -2.11 6.54
C GLU A 66 -13.30 -0.77 6.17
N ALA A 67 -14.16 0.25 6.05
CA ALA A 67 -13.70 1.62 5.99
C ALA A 67 -13.15 2.03 7.36
N PHE A 68 -12.15 2.90 7.38
CA PHE A 68 -11.64 3.49 8.61
C PHE A 68 -11.70 5.01 8.53
N GLU A 69 -11.81 5.64 9.70
CA GLU A 69 -11.76 7.09 9.82
C GLU A 69 -10.34 7.60 9.55
N PRO A 70 -10.19 8.74 8.85
CA PRO A 70 -8.88 9.36 8.62
C PRO A 70 -8.08 9.52 9.92
N SER A 71 -6.77 9.29 9.87
CA SER A 71 -5.91 9.44 11.03
C SER A 71 -5.88 10.89 11.51
N GLN A 72 -5.92 11.06 12.83
CA GLN A 72 -5.91 12.38 13.46
C GLN A 72 -4.59 13.09 13.23
N ASN A 73 -3.49 12.35 13.25
CA ASN A 73 -2.13 12.85 13.07
C ASN A 73 -1.27 11.87 12.28
N PHE A 74 -0.05 12.29 11.94
CA PHE A 74 0.83 11.49 11.08
C PHE A 74 1.37 10.23 11.76
N ALA A 75 1.63 10.28 13.07
CA ALA A 75 2.07 9.12 13.84
C ALA A 75 1.02 8.00 13.79
N GLU A 76 -0.27 8.35 13.92
CA GLU A 76 -1.37 7.41 13.78
C GLU A 76 -1.43 6.80 12.37
N ALA A 77 -1.29 7.61 11.32
CA ALA A 77 -1.28 7.12 9.94
C ALA A 77 -0.13 6.13 9.69
N LYS A 78 1.08 6.43 10.21
CA LYS A 78 2.25 5.53 10.14
C LYS A 78 1.99 4.22 10.88
N ALA A 79 1.44 4.28 12.10
CA ALA A 79 1.12 3.11 12.89
C ALA A 79 0.08 2.23 12.20
N ARG A 80 -0.96 2.84 11.63
CA ARG A 80 -2.03 2.15 10.91
C ARG A 80 -1.50 1.46 9.64
N LEU A 81 -0.66 2.12 8.86
CA LEU A 81 -0.01 1.50 7.70
C LEU A 81 0.78 0.25 8.12
N LYS A 82 1.60 0.35 9.17
CA LYS A 82 2.38 -0.78 9.70
C LYS A 82 1.48 -1.95 10.13
N ALA A 83 0.39 -1.67 10.85
CA ALA A 83 -0.58 -2.69 11.24
C ALA A 83 -1.23 -3.36 10.01
N SER A 84 -1.58 -2.58 8.98
CA SER A 84 -2.19 -3.12 7.75
C SER A 84 -1.26 -4.06 6.98
N THR A 85 0.06 -3.87 7.09
CA THR A 85 1.06 -4.64 6.35
C THR A 85 0.93 -6.14 6.61
N GLU A 86 0.79 -6.55 7.88
CA GLU A 86 0.64 -7.96 8.23
C GLU A 86 -0.67 -8.55 7.65
N THR A 87 -1.77 -7.80 7.76
CA THR A 87 -3.08 -8.23 7.23
C THR A 87 -3.04 -8.45 5.72
N VAL A 88 -2.45 -7.52 4.97
CA VAL A 88 -2.34 -7.61 3.52
C VAL A 88 -1.42 -8.76 3.12
N VAL A 89 -0.23 -8.86 3.73
CA VAL A 89 0.75 -9.93 3.45
C VAL A 89 0.16 -11.31 3.72
N SER A 90 -0.49 -11.49 4.87
CA SER A 90 -1.15 -12.75 5.23
C SER A 90 -2.26 -13.11 4.25
N SER A 91 -3.07 -12.13 3.86
CA SER A 91 -4.16 -12.36 2.91
C SER A 91 -3.64 -12.76 1.53
N LEU A 92 -2.62 -12.09 0.99
CA LEU A 92 -2.02 -12.45 -0.30
C LEU A 92 -1.30 -13.79 -0.23
N SER A 93 -0.55 -14.06 0.84
CA SER A 93 0.24 -15.29 0.99
C SER A 93 -0.63 -16.54 1.09
N ALA A 94 -1.86 -16.41 1.58
CA ALA A 94 -2.81 -17.51 1.74
C ALA A 94 -3.59 -17.82 0.45
N MET A 95 -3.49 -16.99 -0.60
CA MET A 95 -4.25 -17.21 -1.84
C MET A 95 -3.69 -18.39 -2.63
N THR A 96 -4.56 -19.32 -3.01
CA THR A 96 -4.22 -20.42 -3.93
C THR A 96 -4.25 -19.96 -5.40
N ASP A 97 -3.67 -20.77 -6.29
CA ASP A 97 -3.67 -20.50 -7.72
C ASP A 97 -5.10 -20.44 -8.30
N GLU A 98 -6.02 -21.25 -7.77
CA GLU A 98 -7.43 -21.24 -8.14
C GLU A 98 -8.11 -19.95 -7.70
N GLN A 99 -7.87 -19.50 -6.46
CA GLN A 99 -8.41 -18.23 -5.97
C GLN A 99 -7.88 -17.05 -6.77
N LEU A 100 -6.59 -17.03 -7.08
CA LEU A 100 -5.98 -15.99 -7.90
C LEU A 100 -6.52 -15.98 -9.34
N SER A 101 -6.90 -17.13 -9.89
CA SER A 101 -7.51 -17.25 -11.22
C SER A 101 -9.00 -16.93 -11.23
N SER A 102 -9.66 -16.89 -10.08
CA SER A 102 -11.10 -16.65 -9.98
C SER A 102 -11.46 -15.22 -10.38
N MET A 103 -12.64 -15.05 -10.99
CA MET A 103 -13.16 -13.73 -11.36
C MET A 103 -13.72 -13.03 -10.13
N VAL A 104 -13.33 -11.77 -9.93
CA VAL A 104 -13.84 -10.87 -8.88
C VAL A 104 -14.38 -9.60 -9.51
N GLU A 105 -15.39 -9.02 -8.87
CA GLU A 105 -15.91 -7.71 -9.26
C GLU A 105 -15.09 -6.60 -8.58
N ALA A 106 -14.40 -5.80 -9.38
CA ALA A 106 -13.61 -4.67 -8.90
C ALA A 106 -13.64 -3.54 -9.93
N LEU A 107 -13.65 -2.30 -9.45
CA LEU A 107 -13.57 -1.10 -10.31
C LEU A 107 -14.66 -1.05 -11.41
N GLY A 108 -15.84 -1.62 -11.12
CA GLY A 108 -16.97 -1.65 -12.06
C GLY A 108 -16.84 -2.70 -13.18
N THR A 109 -15.90 -3.63 -13.08
CA THR A 109 -15.72 -4.71 -14.06
C THR A 109 -15.40 -6.04 -13.38
N GLN A 110 -15.61 -7.14 -14.10
CA GLN A 110 -15.13 -8.47 -13.73
C GLN A 110 -13.68 -8.63 -14.20
N MET A 111 -12.79 -9.11 -13.33
CA MET A 111 -11.39 -9.41 -13.66
C MET A 111 -10.87 -10.58 -12.82
N PRO A 112 -9.84 -11.31 -13.28
CA PRO A 112 -9.17 -12.29 -12.42
C PRO A 112 -8.59 -11.62 -11.16
N ALA A 113 -8.68 -12.29 -10.01
CA ALA A 113 -8.19 -11.75 -8.74
C ALA A 113 -6.69 -11.37 -8.80
N PHE A 114 -5.88 -12.14 -9.53
CA PHE A 114 -4.46 -11.81 -9.71
C PHE A 114 -4.24 -10.44 -10.37
N THR A 115 -5.11 -10.04 -11.30
CA THR A 115 -5.03 -8.72 -11.95
C THR A 115 -5.26 -7.60 -10.93
N LEU A 116 -6.15 -7.81 -9.96
CA LEU A 116 -6.35 -6.86 -8.88
C LEU A 116 -5.15 -6.81 -7.92
N VAL A 117 -4.48 -7.94 -7.68
CA VAL A 117 -3.23 -7.98 -6.89
C VAL A 117 -2.08 -7.28 -7.62
N ASP A 118 -2.00 -7.40 -8.94
CA ASP A 118 -1.06 -6.63 -9.76
C ASP A 118 -1.32 -5.12 -9.64
N LEU A 119 -2.59 -4.71 -9.74
CA LEU A 119 -3.00 -3.30 -9.55
C LEU A 119 -2.67 -2.79 -8.15
N LEU A 120 -2.84 -3.61 -7.11
CA LEU A 120 -2.42 -3.28 -5.75
C LEU A 120 -0.92 -2.96 -5.68
N ARG A 121 -0.08 -3.80 -6.28
CA ARG A 121 1.37 -3.56 -6.34
C ARG A 121 1.69 -2.28 -7.10
N GLU A 122 1.09 -2.07 -8.27
CA GLU A 122 1.34 -0.90 -9.10
C GLU A 122 0.90 0.41 -8.42
N HIS A 123 -0.23 0.39 -7.75
CA HIS A 123 -0.76 1.50 -6.94
C HIS A 123 0.19 1.86 -5.78
N GLU A 124 0.66 0.87 -5.03
CA GLU A 124 1.66 1.05 -3.96
C GLU A 124 2.94 1.68 -4.52
N ILE A 125 3.47 1.15 -5.63
CA ILE A 125 4.68 1.67 -6.28
C ILE A 125 4.50 3.12 -6.74
N HIS A 126 3.35 3.43 -7.34
CA HIS A 126 3.02 4.75 -7.86
C HIS A 126 3.03 5.81 -6.74
N HIS A 127 2.22 5.61 -5.70
CA HIS A 127 2.10 6.58 -4.59
C HIS A 127 3.34 6.60 -3.70
N LYS A 128 4.05 5.48 -3.54
CA LYS A 128 5.38 5.46 -2.93
C LYS A 128 6.36 6.34 -3.71
N GLY A 129 6.31 6.34 -5.04
CA GLY A 129 7.09 7.27 -5.87
C GLY A 129 6.82 8.74 -5.55
N GLN A 130 5.56 9.11 -5.34
CA GLN A 130 5.17 10.47 -4.93
C GLN A 130 5.75 10.83 -3.56
N LEU A 131 5.63 9.93 -2.57
CA LEU A 131 6.20 10.12 -1.24
C LEU A 131 7.74 10.28 -1.28
N TRP A 132 8.43 9.58 -2.19
CA TRP A 132 9.87 9.74 -2.41
C TRP A 132 10.23 11.14 -2.91
N MET A 133 9.42 11.70 -3.80
CA MET A 133 9.61 13.07 -4.29
C MET A 133 9.33 14.08 -3.17
N MET A 134 8.21 13.94 -2.47
CA MET A 134 7.83 14.81 -1.35
C MET A 134 8.91 14.83 -0.27
N ALA A 135 9.49 13.66 0.08
CA ALA A 135 10.57 13.58 1.06
C ALA A 135 11.79 14.42 0.65
N ARG A 136 12.17 14.40 -0.64
CA ARG A 136 13.28 15.22 -1.15
C ARG A 136 12.97 16.70 -1.10
N MET A 137 11.71 17.12 -1.29
CA MET A 137 11.31 18.52 -1.22
C MET A 137 11.52 19.13 0.17
N ILE A 138 11.47 18.30 1.21
CA ILE A 138 11.74 18.71 2.60
C ILE A 138 13.15 18.32 3.07
N GLY A 139 14.05 17.96 2.15
CA GLY A 139 15.45 17.66 2.45
C GLY A 139 15.73 16.27 3.04
N ILE A 140 14.76 15.34 3.01
CA ILE A 140 14.93 13.97 3.49
C ILE A 140 15.32 13.03 2.35
N GLU A 141 16.42 12.29 2.53
CA GLU A 141 16.82 11.25 1.58
C GLU A 141 16.02 9.95 1.79
N PRO A 142 15.25 9.50 0.79
CA PRO A 142 14.28 8.42 1.00
C PRO A 142 14.92 7.02 1.07
N GLY A 143 16.14 6.82 0.55
CA GLY A 143 16.83 5.53 0.55
C GLY A 143 16.34 4.57 -0.55
N ARG A 144 16.44 3.26 -0.28
CA ARG A 144 16.14 2.20 -1.27
C ARG A 144 14.66 2.20 -1.65
N PHE A 145 14.36 2.12 -2.94
CA PHE A 145 12.97 2.10 -3.44
C PHE A 145 12.27 0.74 -3.26
N ILE A 146 13.06 -0.34 -3.13
CA ILE A 146 12.61 -1.71 -2.91
C ILE A 146 13.70 -2.45 -2.10
N PHE A 147 13.31 -3.29 -1.16
CA PHE A 147 14.23 -4.23 -0.52
C PHE A 147 14.14 -5.59 -1.20
N ARG A 148 15.20 -6.00 -1.89
CA ARG A 148 15.35 -7.36 -2.40
C ARG A 148 16.17 -8.16 -1.40
N GLY A 149 15.64 -9.30 -0.97
CA GLY A 149 16.34 -10.36 -0.25
C GLY A 149 16.48 -11.56 -1.18
#